data_AF-Q6H5L2-F1
#
_entry.id   AF-Q6H5L2-F1
#
_cell.length_a   1.000
_cell.length_b   1.000
_cell.length_c   1.000
_cell.angle_alpha   90.00
_cell.angle_beta   90.00
_cell.angle_gamma   90.00
#
_symmetry.space_group_name_H-M   'P 1'
#
loop_
_entity.id
_entity.type
_entity.pdbx_description
1 polymer ?
#
loop_
_entity_poly.entity_id
_entity_poly.type
_entity_poly.pdbx_seq_one_letter_code
_entity_poly.pdbx_strand_id
1 'polypeptide(L)'
;MATREGGGRGGGRPPLRVGRTQEYRMGRETQLLAAEGSPPVSLFVLCGDRFEAARLFRSGGLSVRMARVEGHPVSMASCAVGNHHWMLSRDALVARLDARVFVFEMPGFFYAVVGGGGAERKCATLAEIFSRFCSYHDLSTTQQGIPINMQIRTRVITN
;
A
#
# COMPACT_ATOMS: atom_id res chain seq x y z
N MET A 1 -33.72 34.68 27.27
CA MET A 1 -32.45 34.35 26.60
C MET A 1 -31.97 33.02 27.17
N ALA A 2 -32.32 31.92 26.53
CA ALA A 2 -31.46 31.16 25.61
C ALA A 2 -30.49 30.23 26.36
N THR A 3 -30.90 28.98 26.57
CA THR A 3 -29.98 27.85 26.71
C THR A 3 -30.34 26.82 25.65
N ARG A 4 -29.36 26.60 24.79
CA ARG A 4 -29.44 26.03 23.45
C ARG A 4 -29.20 24.53 23.55
N GLU A 5 -30.14 23.73 23.05
CA GLU A 5 -29.86 22.35 22.64
C GLU A 5 -28.78 22.37 21.54
N GLY A 6 -27.76 21.53 21.70
CA GLY A 6 -26.66 21.44 20.75
C GLY A 6 -26.05 20.05 20.80
N GLY A 7 -26.51 19.20 19.89
CA GLY A 7 -26.09 17.81 19.77
C GLY A 7 -24.60 17.65 19.48
N GLY A 8 -23.97 16.75 20.22
CA GLY A 8 -22.68 16.17 19.88
C GLY A 8 -22.87 14.73 19.44
N ARG A 9 -23.26 14.50 18.17
CA ARG A 9 -23.01 13.20 17.53
C ARG A 9 -21.50 13.08 17.37
N GLY A 10 -20.85 12.56 18.41
CA GLY A 10 -19.49 12.05 18.34
C GLY A 10 -19.48 10.85 17.40
N GLY A 11 -19.33 11.11 16.10
CA GLY A 11 -19.04 10.11 15.07
C GLY A 11 -17.64 9.56 15.30
N GLY A 12 -17.48 8.76 16.36
CA GLY A 12 -16.29 7.97 16.61
C GLY A 12 -16.14 6.97 15.48
N ARG A 13 -15.33 7.30 14.48
CA ARG A 13 -14.82 6.31 13.53
C ARG A 13 -14.12 5.23 14.37
N PRO A 14 -14.46 3.94 14.20
CA PRO A 14 -13.75 2.89 14.91
C PRO A 14 -12.26 3.00 14.56
N PRO A 15 -11.36 2.88 15.55
CA PRO A 15 -9.94 2.80 15.25
C PRO A 15 -9.74 1.63 14.28
N LEU A 16 -9.07 1.87 13.16
CA LEU A 16 -8.55 0.81 12.30
C LEU A 16 -7.70 -0.09 13.20
N ARG A 17 -8.28 -1.21 13.61
CA ARG A 17 -7.57 -2.26 14.33
C ARG A 17 -6.70 -2.93 13.28
N VAL A 18 -5.51 -2.39 13.06
CA VAL A 18 -4.43 -3.22 12.55
C VAL A 18 -4.16 -4.19 13.68
N GLY A 19 -4.82 -5.35 13.60
CA GLY A 19 -4.73 -6.38 14.62
C GLY A 19 -3.26 -6.68 14.84
N ARG A 20 -2.81 -6.51 16.09
CA ARG A 20 -1.66 -7.26 16.59
C ARG A 20 -1.86 -8.69 16.11
N THR A 21 -0.81 -9.27 15.54
CA THR A 21 -0.76 -10.55 14.84
C THR A 21 -1.15 -11.72 15.74
N GLN A 22 -2.41 -11.78 16.17
CA GLN A 22 -2.99 -12.87 16.96
C GLN A 22 -4.39 -13.11 16.42
N GLU A 23 -4.51 -14.26 15.74
CA GLU A 23 -5.76 -14.98 15.51
C GLU A 23 -6.69 -14.46 14.40
N TYR A 24 -6.22 -14.55 13.16
CA TYR A 24 -7.14 -14.63 12.02
C TYR A 24 -7.81 -16.02 12.04
N ARG A 25 -9.13 -16.07 12.28
CA ARG A 25 -9.91 -17.32 12.16
C ARG A 25 -9.81 -17.86 10.73
N MET A 26 -9.52 -19.15 10.63
CA MET A 26 -9.14 -19.87 9.42
C MET A 26 -10.29 -19.95 8.39
N GLY A 27 -9.96 -20.13 7.10
CA GLY A 27 -10.94 -20.33 6.02
C GLY A 27 -11.61 -19.07 5.45
N ARG A 28 -11.07 -17.87 5.68
CA ARG A 28 -11.74 -16.60 5.34
C ARG A 28 -10.85 -15.62 4.58
N GLU A 29 -11.42 -14.96 3.57
CA GLU A 29 -10.85 -13.73 2.99
C GLU A 29 -10.97 -12.59 4.01
N THR A 30 -9.84 -11.98 4.37
CA THR A 30 -9.77 -10.86 5.31
C THR A 30 -9.27 -9.62 4.59
N GLN A 31 -10.04 -8.53 4.65
CA GLN A 31 -9.58 -7.24 4.16
C GLN A 31 -8.62 -6.60 5.17
N LEU A 32 -7.38 -6.32 4.76
CA LEU A 32 -6.36 -5.68 5.59
C LEU A 32 -6.42 -4.15 5.49
N LEU A 33 -6.80 -3.63 4.32
CA LEU A 33 -6.99 -2.21 4.08
C LEU A 33 -8.07 -1.96 3.02
N ALA A 34 -8.93 -0.98 3.27
CA ALA A 34 -9.90 -0.44 2.33
C ALA A 34 -9.75 1.08 2.19
N ALA A 35 -9.71 1.58 0.96
CA ALA A 35 -9.66 3.02 0.68
C ALA A 35 -11.05 3.69 0.60
N GLU A 36 -12.13 3.05 1.07
CA GLU A 36 -13.48 3.61 0.99
C GLU A 36 -13.56 5.03 1.60
N GLY A 37 -14.21 5.95 0.86
CA GLY A 37 -14.36 7.35 1.23
C GLY A 37 -13.07 8.19 1.22
N SER A 38 -11.95 7.66 0.72
CA SER A 38 -10.73 8.45 0.48
C SER A 38 -10.59 8.84 -0.99
N PRO A 39 -9.79 9.89 -1.29
CA PRO A 39 -9.43 10.20 -2.67
C PRO A 39 -8.80 8.98 -3.36
N PRO A 40 -9.07 8.78 -4.66
CA PRO A 40 -8.49 7.68 -5.41
C PRO A 40 -6.97 7.76 -5.40
N VAL A 41 -6.32 6.61 -5.45
CA VAL A 41 -4.88 6.52 -5.68
C VAL A 41 -4.62 6.37 -7.18
N SER A 42 -3.45 6.83 -7.62
CA SER A 42 -2.99 6.67 -9.00
C SER A 42 -1.89 5.64 -9.07
N LEU A 43 -2.03 4.71 -10.02
CA LEU A 43 -1.06 3.69 -10.38
C LEU A 43 -0.41 4.10 -11.70
N PHE A 44 0.89 4.33 -11.67
CA PHE A 44 1.71 4.65 -12.83
C PHE A 44 2.55 3.44 -13.22
N VAL A 45 2.73 3.22 -14.51
CA VAL A 45 3.80 2.36 -15.01
C VAL A 45 5.03 3.24 -15.21
N LEU A 46 6.15 2.82 -14.65
CA LEU A 46 7.44 3.46 -14.85
C LEU A 46 8.10 2.86 -16.09
N CYS A 47 8.22 3.67 -17.15
CA CYS A 47 8.79 3.27 -18.43
C CYS A 47 10.20 3.83 -18.62
N GLY A 48 10.99 3.13 -19.42
CA GLY A 48 12.35 3.53 -19.82
C GLY A 48 13.44 3.21 -18.80
N ASP A 49 14.69 3.33 -19.23
CA ASP A 49 15.86 2.88 -18.47
C ASP A 49 16.12 3.66 -17.18
N ARG A 50 15.49 4.81 -17.01
CA ARG A 50 15.68 5.68 -15.85
C ARG A 50 14.37 6.03 -15.12
N PHE A 51 13.27 5.35 -15.48
CA PHE A 51 11.92 5.68 -14.99
C PHE A 51 11.50 7.14 -15.27
N GLU A 52 12.14 7.79 -16.25
CA GLU A 52 11.91 9.20 -16.64
C GLU A 52 10.50 9.40 -17.22
N ALA A 53 9.90 8.32 -17.76
CA ALA A 53 8.56 8.33 -18.31
C ALA A 53 7.61 7.57 -17.39
N ALA A 54 6.96 8.27 -16.45
CA ALA A 54 5.83 7.73 -15.71
C ALA A 54 4.54 7.93 -16.51
N ARG A 55 3.82 6.84 -16.80
CA ARG A 55 2.53 6.90 -17.48
C ARG A 55 1.43 6.47 -16.54
N LEU A 56 0.40 7.30 -16.39
CA LEU A 56 -0.78 6.91 -15.63
C LEU A 56 -1.39 5.67 -16.29
N PHE A 57 -1.42 4.58 -15.54
CA PHE A 57 -1.95 3.30 -16.01
C PHE A 57 -3.37 3.08 -15.47
N ARG A 58 -3.60 3.43 -14.20
CA ARG A 58 -4.91 3.31 -13.57
C ARG A 58 -5.08 4.30 -12.42
N SER A 59 -6.33 4.64 -12.12
CA SER A 59 -6.70 5.33 -10.88
C SER A 59 -7.90 4.63 -10.26
N GLY A 60 -7.98 4.61 -8.93
CA GLY A 60 -9.15 4.04 -8.26
C GLY A 60 -8.97 3.87 -6.77
N GLY A 61 -9.93 3.16 -6.15
CA GLY A 61 -9.81 2.75 -4.76
C GLY A 61 -8.66 1.75 -4.58
N LEU A 62 -7.86 1.96 -3.54
CA LEU A 62 -6.85 1.00 -3.10
C LEU A 62 -7.48 -0.02 -2.14
N SER A 63 -7.17 -1.30 -2.34
CA SER A 63 -7.50 -2.33 -1.35
C SER A 63 -6.36 -3.34 -1.21
N VAL A 64 -6.17 -3.82 0.02
CA VAL A 64 -5.23 -4.90 0.32
C VAL A 64 -5.97 -5.98 1.08
N ARG A 65 -5.86 -7.22 0.64
CA ARG A 65 -6.61 -8.36 1.16
C ARG A 65 -5.67 -9.53 1.43
N MET A 66 -6.06 -10.37 2.37
CA MET A 66 -5.37 -11.60 2.71
C MET A 66 -6.35 -12.76 2.70
N ALA A 67 -6.06 -13.80 1.94
CA ALA A 67 -6.75 -15.08 2.00
C ALA A 67 -5.88 -16.09 2.76
N ARG A 68 -6.49 -16.89 3.62
CA ARG A 68 -5.84 -18.02 4.31
C ARG A 68 -6.66 -19.28 4.10
N VAL A 69 -5.98 -20.39 3.86
CA VAL A 69 -6.62 -21.70 3.69
C VAL A 69 -6.72 -22.37 5.06
N GLU A 70 -7.90 -22.90 5.38
CA GLU A 70 -8.10 -23.67 6.61
C GLU A 70 -7.30 -24.98 6.58
N GLY A 71 -6.75 -25.37 7.73
CA GLY A 71 -5.90 -26.55 7.90
C GLY A 71 -4.47 -26.44 7.34
N HIS A 72 -4.11 -25.32 6.68
CA HIS A 72 -2.83 -25.20 5.98
C HIS A 72 -2.08 -23.93 6.38
N PRO A 73 -0.73 -23.94 6.47
CA PRO A 73 0.08 -22.75 6.75
C PRO A 73 0.16 -21.80 5.54
N VAL A 74 -0.73 -21.94 4.57
CA VAL A 74 -0.70 -21.23 3.29
C VAL A 74 -1.56 -19.98 3.40
N SER A 75 -0.98 -18.86 2.99
CA SER A 75 -1.67 -17.59 2.89
C SER A 75 -1.27 -16.83 1.65
N MET A 76 -2.22 -16.07 1.12
CA MET A 76 -2.08 -15.24 -0.05
C MET A 76 -2.44 -13.80 0.33
N ALA A 77 -1.61 -12.84 -0.04
CA ALA A 77 -1.95 -11.42 0.05
C ALA A 77 -2.07 -10.84 -1.36
N SER A 78 -3.04 -9.97 -1.57
CA SER A 78 -3.25 -9.28 -2.84
C SER A 78 -3.48 -7.80 -2.63
N CYS A 79 -3.03 -7.01 -3.60
CA CYS A 79 -3.21 -5.58 -3.65
C CYS A 79 -3.98 -5.22 -4.92
N ALA A 80 -4.82 -4.19 -4.84
CA ALA A 80 -5.59 -3.75 -5.98
C ALA A 80 -5.76 -2.23 -6.00
N VAL A 81 -5.68 -1.65 -7.20
CA VAL A 81 -6.04 -0.26 -7.49
C VAL A 81 -7.12 -0.27 -8.56
N GLY A 82 -8.34 0.11 -8.20
CA GLY A 82 -9.51 -0.07 -9.07
C GLY A 82 -9.73 -1.56 -9.38
N ASN A 83 -9.73 -1.92 -10.66
CA ASN A 83 -9.84 -3.29 -11.17
C ASN A 83 -8.50 -3.90 -11.61
N HIS A 84 -7.36 -3.26 -11.29
CA HIS A 84 -6.06 -3.89 -11.47
C HIS A 84 -5.64 -4.54 -10.16
N HIS A 85 -5.44 -5.86 -10.20
CA HIS A 85 -5.13 -6.68 -9.04
C HIS A 85 -3.81 -7.38 -9.28
N TRP A 86 -2.98 -7.45 -8.24
CA TRP A 86 -1.75 -8.21 -8.24
C TRP A 86 -1.53 -8.90 -6.91
N MET A 87 -0.69 -9.93 -6.95
CA MET A 87 -0.29 -10.70 -5.79
C MET A 87 0.84 -9.99 -5.05
N LEU A 88 0.77 -9.99 -3.73
CA LEU A 88 1.88 -9.61 -2.87
C LEU A 88 2.62 -10.89 -2.47
N SER A 89 3.88 -11.00 -2.87
CA SER A 89 4.75 -12.10 -2.51
C SER A 89 5.91 -11.62 -1.65
N ARG A 90 6.53 -12.53 -0.88
CA ARG A 90 7.64 -12.21 0.04
C ARG A 90 8.87 -11.66 -0.68
N ASP A 91 9.08 -12.11 -1.89
CA ASP A 91 10.14 -11.72 -2.83
C ASP A 91 9.75 -10.48 -3.67
N ALA A 92 8.47 -10.08 -3.71
CA ALA A 92 8.09 -8.86 -4.39
C ALA A 92 8.72 -7.64 -3.71
N LEU A 93 9.46 -6.86 -4.49
CA LEU A 93 10.17 -5.68 -4.02
C LEU A 93 9.23 -4.49 -3.96
N VAL A 94 9.15 -3.86 -2.78
CA VAL A 94 8.33 -2.68 -2.52
C VAL A 94 9.17 -1.58 -1.90
N ALA A 95 9.39 -0.50 -2.63
CA ALA A 95 10.13 0.66 -2.15
C ALA A 95 9.20 1.82 -1.83
N ARG A 96 9.27 2.38 -0.63
CA ARG A 96 8.60 3.64 -0.30
C ARG A 96 9.54 4.80 -0.59
N LEU A 97 9.11 5.71 -1.46
CA LEU A 97 9.91 6.87 -1.87
C LEU A 97 9.53 8.14 -1.12
N ASP A 98 8.29 8.23 -0.67
CA ASP A 98 7.75 9.39 0.04
C ASP A 98 6.65 8.93 1.01
N ALA A 99 6.14 9.84 1.84
CA ALA A 99 4.99 9.61 2.70
C ALA A 99 3.82 8.92 1.97
N ARG A 100 3.61 9.23 0.68
CA ARG A 100 2.48 8.75 -0.13
C ARG A 100 2.86 7.95 -1.38
N VAL A 101 4.15 7.70 -1.64
CA VAL A 101 4.62 7.08 -2.89
C VAL A 101 5.26 5.72 -2.60
N PHE A 102 4.74 4.69 -3.25
CA PHE A 102 5.26 3.32 -3.20
C PHE A 102 5.55 2.84 -4.61
N VAL A 103 6.69 2.17 -4.81
CA VAL A 103 7.07 1.53 -6.07
C VAL A 103 7.10 0.02 -5.87
N PHE A 104 6.51 -0.70 -6.80
CA PHE A 104 6.41 -2.15 -6.84
C PHE A 104 7.14 -2.66 -8.07
N GLU A 105 7.89 -3.73 -7.90
CA GLU A 105 8.27 -4.57 -9.03
C GLU A 105 7.14 -5.57 -9.30
N MET A 106 6.62 -5.55 -10.52
CA MET A 106 5.69 -6.57 -11.01
C MET A 106 6.28 -7.20 -12.28
N PRO A 107 5.87 -8.41 -12.68
CA PRO A 107 6.45 -9.08 -13.84
C PRO A 107 6.55 -8.17 -15.07
N GLY A 108 7.78 -7.89 -15.49
CA GLY A 108 8.11 -7.08 -16.67
C GLY A 108 8.16 -5.57 -16.49
N PHE A 109 7.62 -4.98 -15.41
CA PHE A 109 7.58 -3.52 -15.23
C PHE A 109 7.55 -3.06 -13.78
N PHE A 110 8.03 -1.84 -13.55
CA PHE A 110 7.88 -1.14 -12.27
C PHE A 110 6.62 -0.29 -12.25
N TYR A 111 5.94 -0.29 -11.11
CA TYR A 111 4.71 0.47 -10.94
C TYR A 111 4.79 1.36 -9.72
N ALA A 112 4.38 2.62 -9.84
CA ALA A 112 4.30 3.54 -8.72
C ALA A 112 2.84 3.76 -8.31
N VAL A 113 2.52 3.50 -7.05
CA VAL A 113 1.26 3.91 -6.41
C VAL A 113 1.48 5.22 -5.69
N VAL A 114 0.69 6.23 -6.06
CA VAL A 114 0.69 7.56 -5.43
C VAL A 114 -0.64 7.77 -4.72
N GLY A 115 -0.57 7.94 -3.40
CA GLY A 115 -1.72 8.25 -2.56
C GLY A 115 -2.25 9.66 -2.81
N GLY A 116 -3.59 9.81 -2.88
CA GLY A 116 -4.24 11.12 -2.95
C GLY A 116 -4.13 11.92 -1.65
N GLY A 117 -4.60 13.18 -1.67
CA GLY A 117 -4.53 14.07 -0.50
C GLY A 117 -5.24 13.49 0.74
N GLY A 118 -4.61 13.61 1.93
CA GLY A 118 -5.19 13.07 3.17
C GLY A 118 -5.04 11.55 3.35
N ALA A 119 -4.26 10.88 2.48
CA ALA A 119 -4.02 9.44 2.55
C ALA A 119 -2.87 9.05 3.49
N GLU A 120 -2.21 9.98 4.20
CA GLU A 120 -0.96 9.74 4.94
C GLU A 120 -1.11 8.61 5.96
N ARG A 121 -2.21 8.59 6.73
CA ARG A 121 -2.49 7.53 7.70
C ARG A 121 -2.67 6.17 7.02
N LYS A 122 -3.32 6.13 5.85
CA LYS A 122 -3.51 4.88 5.08
C LYS A 122 -2.20 4.42 4.47
N CYS A 123 -1.36 5.34 3.99
CA CYS A 123 -0.01 5.05 3.51
C CYS A 123 0.88 4.51 4.63
N ALA A 124 0.76 5.02 5.86
CA ALA A 124 1.45 4.43 7.01
C ALA A 124 1.00 2.99 7.28
N THR A 125 -0.30 2.70 7.20
CA THR A 125 -0.82 1.33 7.31
C THR A 125 -0.34 0.43 6.17
N LEU A 126 -0.26 0.94 4.93
CA LEU A 126 0.31 0.21 3.80
C LEU A 126 1.76 -0.18 4.04
N ALA A 127 2.58 0.73 4.56
CA ALA A 127 3.97 0.44 4.88
C ALA A 127 4.08 -0.71 5.89
N GLU A 128 3.25 -0.72 6.93
CA GLU A 128 3.19 -1.82 7.90
C GLU A 128 2.77 -3.14 7.24
N ILE A 129 1.78 -3.12 6.34
CA ILE A 129 1.35 -4.32 5.61
C ILE A 129 2.49 -4.81 4.70
N PHE A 130 3.05 -3.96 3.85
CA PHE A 130 4.12 -4.36 2.91
C PHE A 130 5.37 -4.87 3.63
N SER A 131 5.73 -4.32 4.79
CA SER A 131 6.83 -4.84 5.61
C SER A 131 6.63 -6.28 6.10
N ARG A 132 5.40 -6.76 6.17
CA ARG A 132 5.07 -8.13 6.61
C ARG A 132 4.95 -9.11 5.44
N PHE A 133 4.49 -8.63 4.28
CA PHE A 133 4.14 -9.48 3.14
C PHE A 133 5.13 -9.42 1.98
N CYS A 134 6.01 -8.43 1.93
CA CYS A 134 6.91 -8.15 0.80
C CYS A 134 8.33 -7.83 1.26
N SER A 135 9.27 -7.77 0.31
CA SER A 135 10.62 -7.22 0.53
C SER A 135 10.53 -5.69 0.54
N TYR A 136 10.17 -5.14 1.69
CA TYR A 136 9.91 -3.71 1.87
C TYR A 136 11.17 -2.91 2.18
N HIS A 137 11.35 -1.80 1.47
CA HIS A 137 12.43 -0.84 1.68
C HIS A 137 11.85 0.57 1.84
N ASP A 138 12.11 1.20 2.98
CA ASP A 138 11.81 2.62 3.15
C ASP A 138 13.00 3.46 2.70
N LEU A 139 12.85 4.15 1.57
CA LEU A 139 13.84 5.06 1.02
C LEU A 139 13.51 6.53 1.30
N SER A 140 12.34 6.82 1.87
CA SER A 140 11.87 8.19 2.11
C SER A 140 12.74 8.99 3.09
N THR A 141 13.50 8.30 3.95
CA THR A 141 14.41 8.90 4.93
C THR A 141 15.85 9.04 4.43
N THR A 142 16.16 8.55 3.23
CA THR A 142 17.53 8.58 2.70
C THR A 142 17.85 9.96 2.12
N GLN A 143 18.27 10.89 2.99
CA GLN A 143 19.03 12.04 2.51
C GLN A 143 20.42 11.57 2.07
N GLN A 144 20.72 11.73 0.77
CA GLN A 144 22.02 12.07 0.16
C GLN A 144 22.33 11.28 -1.13
N GLY A 145 22.38 12.02 -2.24
CA GLY A 145 23.35 11.84 -3.33
C GLY A 145 23.09 10.78 -4.40
N ILE A 146 22.27 9.74 -4.15
CA ILE A 146 22.02 8.69 -5.15
C ILE A 146 20.64 8.94 -5.78
N PRO A 147 20.55 9.07 -7.12
CA PRO A 147 19.27 9.26 -7.76
C PRO A 147 18.38 8.04 -7.50
N ILE A 148 17.09 8.26 -7.22
CA ILE A 148 16.14 7.25 -6.76
C ILE A 148 16.08 6.05 -7.72
N ASN A 149 16.29 6.29 -9.01
CA ASN A 149 16.41 5.24 -10.04
C ASN A 149 17.58 4.27 -9.77
N MET A 150 18.70 4.77 -9.27
CA MET A 150 19.89 4.00 -8.92
C MET A 150 19.70 3.33 -7.56
N GLN A 151 18.96 3.91 -6.60
CA GLN A 151 18.63 3.18 -5.36
C GLN A 151 17.64 2.04 -5.59
N ILE A 152 16.62 2.25 -6.42
CA ILE A 152 15.72 1.17 -6.83
C ILE A 152 16.55 0.12 -7.58
N ARG A 153 17.30 0.46 -8.62
CA ARG A 153 18.10 -0.52 -9.37
C ARG A 153 19.16 -1.25 -8.53
N THR A 154 19.92 -0.55 -7.69
CA THR A 154 21.01 -1.13 -6.87
C THR A 154 20.52 -1.90 -5.64
N ARG A 155 19.24 -1.78 -5.26
CA ARG A 155 18.68 -2.60 -4.17
C ARG A 155 17.65 -3.63 -4.65
N VAL A 156 17.10 -3.44 -5.85
CA VAL A 156 16.07 -4.31 -6.43
C VAL A 156 16.67 -5.29 -7.45
N ILE A 157 17.68 -4.91 -8.25
CA ILE A 157 18.22 -5.76 -9.33
C ILE A 157 19.39 -6.65 -8.88
N THR A 158 20.00 -6.38 -7.72
CA THR A 158 21.18 -7.12 -7.22
C THR A 158 20.86 -8.18 -6.17
N ASN A 159 19.59 -8.61 -6.04
CA ASN A 159 19.20 -9.71 -5.15
C ASN A 159 18.65 -10.87 -5.96
#